data_AF-A0A657AYU7-F1
#
_entry.id   AF-A0A657AYU7-F1
#
_cell.length_a   1.000
_cell.length_b   1.000
_cell.length_c   1.000
_cell.angle_alpha   90.00
_cell.angle_beta   90.00
_cell.angle_gamma   90.00
#
_symmetry.space_group_name_H-M   'P 1'
#
loop_
_entity.id
_entity.type
_entity.pdbx_description
1 polymer ?
#
loop_
_entity_poly.entity_id
_entity_poly.type
_entity_poly.pdbx_seq_one_letter_code
_entity_poly.pdbx_strand_id
1 'polypeptide(L)'
;MCDVMRINNEQALHHAVHLGIALQLTNIARDVGEDASIGRCYIPKDWTDQLSACELVQRKTPTSELATASKRLLTLADHYYKSGLFGIAYLPPRAGFAIQLAAHVYRDIGRDLQRHRYNNLSYRAHSSLTRKLWLTLVMLSGREERLLQNIPEPTKPNYPLFQLNSYAY
;
A
#
# COMPACT_ATOMS: atom_id res chain seq x y z
N MET A 1 -4.62 -11.53 12.90
CA MET A 1 -3.77 -12.44 12.08
C MET A 1 -2.71 -13.12 12.94
N CYS A 2 -2.01 -12.38 13.81
CA CYS A 2 -1.09 -12.95 14.81
C CYS A 2 -1.78 -13.95 15.76
N ASP A 3 -3.01 -13.66 16.23
CA ASP A 3 -3.76 -14.57 17.11
C ASP A 3 -4.12 -15.89 16.41
N VAL A 4 -4.47 -15.82 15.13
CA VAL A 4 -4.76 -17.01 14.29
C VAL A 4 -3.51 -17.87 14.12
N MET A 5 -2.32 -17.27 14.13
CA MET A 5 -1.03 -17.97 14.06
C MET A 5 -0.43 -18.28 15.44
N ARG A 6 -1.15 -17.96 16.54
CA ARG A 6 -0.70 -18.14 17.94
C ARG A 6 0.65 -17.45 18.23
N ILE A 7 0.88 -16.29 17.62
CA ILE A 7 2.11 -15.51 17.81
C ILE A 7 1.87 -14.49 18.92
N ASN A 8 2.42 -14.77 20.10
CA ASN A 8 2.38 -13.87 21.27
C ASN A 8 3.67 -13.04 21.34
N ASN A 9 3.88 -12.19 20.33
CA ASN A 9 5.00 -11.26 20.28
C ASN A 9 4.49 -9.87 19.87
N GLU A 10 4.73 -8.88 20.73
CA GLU A 10 4.23 -7.51 20.53
C GLU A 10 4.84 -6.82 19.31
N GLN A 11 6.13 -7.07 19.02
CA GLN A 11 6.79 -6.56 17.81
C GLN A 11 6.18 -7.18 16.54
N ALA A 12 5.89 -8.48 16.56
CA ALA A 12 5.21 -9.15 15.45
C ALA A 12 3.82 -8.56 15.20
N LEU A 13 3.07 -8.23 16.27
CA LEU A 13 1.78 -7.57 16.16
C LEU A 13 1.90 -6.17 15.55
N HIS A 14 2.86 -5.36 16.01
CA HIS A 14 3.11 -4.03 15.48
C HIS A 14 3.40 -4.06 13.96
N HIS A 15 4.28 -4.97 13.51
CA HIS A 15 4.55 -5.15 12.09
C HIS A 15 3.31 -5.64 11.30
N ALA A 16 2.51 -6.53 11.87
CA ALA A 16 1.28 -6.99 11.23
C ALA A 16 0.26 -5.85 11.07
N VAL A 17 0.13 -4.97 12.06
CA VAL A 17 -0.70 -3.76 11.99
C VAL A 17 -0.21 -2.84 10.86
N HIS A 18 1.10 -2.59 10.80
CA HIS A 18 1.69 -1.79 9.73
C HIS A 18 1.42 -2.37 8.34
N LEU A 19 1.55 -3.69 8.18
CA LEU A 19 1.22 -4.32 6.90
C LEU A 19 -0.27 -4.14 6.56
N GLY A 20 -1.16 -4.28 7.53
CA GLY A 20 -2.59 -4.01 7.35
C GLY A 20 -2.89 -2.58 6.92
N ILE A 21 -2.23 -1.59 7.53
CA ILE A 21 -2.34 -0.17 7.14
C ILE A 21 -1.90 0.02 5.69
N ALA A 22 -0.75 -0.55 5.30
CA ALA A 22 -0.25 -0.44 3.93
C ALA A 22 -1.24 -0.97 2.88
N LEU A 23 -1.86 -2.12 3.16
CA LEU A 23 -2.88 -2.73 2.30
C LEU A 23 -4.12 -1.82 2.19
N GLN A 24 -4.60 -1.27 3.30
CA GLN A 24 -5.77 -0.39 3.31
C GLN A 24 -5.52 0.92 2.57
N LEU A 25 -4.36 1.55 2.78
CA LEU A 25 -3.97 2.75 2.02
C LEU A 25 -3.89 2.48 0.52
N THR A 26 -3.41 1.30 0.13
CA THR A 26 -3.36 0.87 -1.28
C THR A 26 -4.76 0.69 -1.86
N ASN A 27 -5.68 0.06 -1.12
CA ASN A 27 -7.08 -0.09 -1.53
C ASN A 27 -7.76 1.27 -1.71
N ILE A 28 -7.63 2.17 -0.72
CA ILE A 28 -8.20 3.53 -0.79
C ILE A 28 -7.68 4.28 -2.03
N ALA A 29 -6.39 4.18 -2.33
CA ALA A 29 -5.81 4.83 -3.51
C ALA A 29 -6.28 4.19 -4.84
N ARG A 30 -6.52 2.87 -4.87
CA ARG A 30 -6.96 2.14 -6.06
C ARG A 30 -8.43 2.36 -6.40
N ASP A 31 -9.30 2.32 -5.39
CA ASP A 31 -10.74 2.10 -5.57
C ASP A 31 -11.57 3.40 -5.54
N VAL A 32 -10.96 4.59 -5.70
CA VAL A 32 -11.64 5.89 -5.58
C VAL A 32 -12.91 5.99 -6.42
N GLY A 33 -12.88 5.63 -7.70
CA GLY A 33 -14.05 5.68 -8.57
C GLY A 33 -15.13 4.66 -8.18
N GLU A 34 -14.72 3.46 -7.78
CA GLU A 34 -15.63 2.38 -7.36
C GLU A 34 -16.32 2.76 -6.02
N ASP A 35 -15.56 3.28 -5.05
CA ASP A 35 -16.08 3.79 -3.79
C ASP A 35 -17.02 4.98 -4.00
N ALA A 36 -16.65 5.91 -4.90
CA ALA A 36 -17.48 7.06 -5.23
C ALA A 36 -18.83 6.63 -5.83
N SER A 37 -18.86 5.57 -6.64
CA SER A 37 -20.09 5.03 -7.26
C SER A 37 -21.12 4.54 -6.24
N ILE A 38 -20.67 4.15 -5.05
CA ILE A 38 -21.52 3.75 -3.91
C ILE A 38 -21.65 4.87 -2.86
N GLY A 39 -21.30 6.11 -3.22
CA GLY A 39 -21.45 7.30 -2.39
C GLY A 39 -20.38 7.48 -1.32
N ARG A 40 -19.20 6.84 -1.46
CA ARG A 40 -18.11 6.90 -0.48
C ARG A 40 -16.89 7.64 -1.02
N CYS A 41 -16.19 8.35 -0.13
CA CYS A 41 -14.88 8.95 -0.40
C CYS A 41 -14.04 8.85 0.87
N TYR A 42 -12.97 8.06 0.83
CA TYR A 42 -12.08 7.84 1.98
C TYR A 42 -10.84 8.75 1.97
N ILE A 43 -10.58 9.44 0.86
CA ILE A 43 -9.49 10.42 0.80
C ILE A 43 -9.92 11.65 1.60
N PRO A 44 -9.07 12.21 2.48
CA PRO A 44 -9.39 13.43 3.20
C PRO A 44 -9.75 14.56 2.24
N LYS A 45 -10.90 15.19 2.48
CA LYS A 45 -11.43 16.28 1.63
C LYS A 45 -10.44 17.43 1.44
N ASP A 46 -9.69 17.77 2.48
CA ASP A 46 -8.68 18.83 2.44
C ASP A 46 -7.51 18.52 1.48
N TRP A 47 -7.34 17.26 1.06
CA TRP A 47 -6.31 16.87 0.09
C TRP A 47 -6.80 16.92 -1.36
N THR A 48 -8.11 17.02 -1.55
CA THR A 48 -8.77 16.90 -2.85
C THR A 48 -9.61 18.14 -3.17
N ASP A 49 -9.30 19.30 -2.60
CA ASP A 49 -10.08 20.53 -2.77
C ASP A 49 -11.58 20.34 -2.48
N GLN A 50 -11.86 19.67 -1.35
CA GLN A 50 -13.21 19.38 -0.86
C GLN A 50 -14.07 18.46 -1.74
N LEU A 51 -13.50 17.79 -2.75
CA LEU A 51 -14.24 16.88 -3.63
C LEU A 51 -15.07 15.82 -2.85
N SER A 52 -16.34 15.75 -3.20
CA SER A 52 -17.30 14.76 -2.73
C SER A 52 -17.36 13.52 -3.63
N ALA A 53 -17.92 12.41 -3.12
CA ALA A 53 -18.18 11.22 -3.92
C ALA A 53 -19.02 11.53 -5.17
N CYS A 54 -20.04 12.39 -5.05
CA CYS A 54 -20.90 12.80 -6.17
C CYS A 54 -20.09 13.45 -7.31
N GLU A 55 -19.18 14.35 -6.95
CA GLU A 55 -18.31 15.03 -7.93
C GLU A 55 -17.28 14.09 -8.54
N LEU A 56 -16.78 13.11 -7.78
CA LEU A 56 -15.84 12.11 -8.27
C LEU A 56 -16.47 11.19 -9.32
N VAL A 57 -17.72 10.73 -9.12
CA VAL A 57 -18.45 9.87 -10.08
C VAL A 57 -18.65 10.54 -11.43
N GLN A 58 -18.81 11.87 -11.46
CA GLN A 58 -19.03 12.62 -12.69
C GLN A 58 -17.75 12.82 -13.53
N ARG A 59 -16.58 12.47 -12.98
CA ARG A 59 -15.28 12.69 -13.61
C ARG A 59 -14.73 11.39 -14.19
N LYS A 60 -14.11 11.49 -15.38
CA LYS A 60 -13.40 10.36 -16.00
C LYS A 60 -11.91 10.35 -15.70
N THR A 61 -11.34 11.51 -15.37
CA THR A 61 -9.90 11.69 -15.10
C THR A 61 -9.69 12.41 -13.77
N PRO A 62 -8.66 12.05 -13.01
CA PRO A 62 -8.39 12.68 -11.72
C PRO A 62 -7.99 14.16 -11.90
N THR A 63 -8.32 14.99 -10.91
CA THR A 63 -7.74 16.33 -10.80
C THR A 63 -6.27 16.25 -10.36
N SER A 64 -5.54 17.36 -10.44
CA SER A 64 -4.15 17.42 -9.96
C SER A 64 -4.06 17.11 -8.47
N GLU A 65 -5.01 17.61 -7.69
CA GLU A 65 -5.14 17.45 -6.26
C GLU A 65 -5.42 15.98 -5.91
N LEU A 66 -6.37 15.35 -6.63
CA LEU A 66 -6.68 13.92 -6.43
C LEU A 66 -5.49 13.02 -6.80
N ALA A 67 -4.79 13.30 -7.90
CA ALA A 67 -3.59 12.57 -8.28
C ALA A 67 -2.49 12.73 -7.21
N THR A 68 -2.33 13.94 -6.68
CA THR A 68 -1.36 14.25 -5.60
C THR A 68 -1.73 13.54 -4.30
N ALA A 69 -3.02 13.52 -3.93
CA ALA A 69 -3.53 12.79 -2.77
C ALA A 69 -3.30 11.28 -2.90
N SER A 70 -3.58 10.73 -4.09
CA SER A 70 -3.36 9.31 -4.40
C SER A 70 -1.87 8.94 -4.31
N LYS A 71 -0.99 9.79 -4.84
CA LYS A 71 0.47 9.65 -4.68
C LYS A 71 0.87 9.67 -3.20
N ARG A 72 0.32 10.60 -2.42
CA ARG A 72 0.59 10.71 -0.97
C ARG A 72 0.19 9.44 -0.22
N LEU A 73 -0.98 8.88 -0.50
CA LEU A 73 -1.45 7.62 0.09
C LEU A 73 -0.50 6.47 -0.24
N LEU A 74 -0.08 6.34 -1.49
CA LEU A 74 0.85 5.27 -1.91
C LEU A 74 2.23 5.43 -1.27
N THR A 75 2.72 6.66 -1.11
CA THR A 75 3.98 6.90 -0.38
C THR A 75 3.88 6.52 1.10
N LEU A 76 2.74 6.79 1.75
CA LEU A 76 2.49 6.32 3.12
C LEU A 76 2.39 4.79 3.17
N ALA A 77 1.68 4.19 2.22
CA ALA A 77 1.58 2.73 2.11
C ALA A 77 2.97 2.09 1.98
N ASP A 78 3.86 2.64 1.16
CA ASP A 78 5.24 2.18 1.02
C ASP A 78 6.04 2.23 2.33
N HIS A 79 5.86 3.28 3.13
CA HIS A 79 6.48 3.36 4.45
C HIS A 79 6.01 2.22 5.35
N TYR A 80 4.70 1.99 5.39
CA TYR A 80 4.12 0.91 6.18
C TYR A 80 4.43 -0.49 5.63
N TYR A 81 4.58 -0.67 4.31
CA TYR A 81 5.05 -1.92 3.72
C TYR A 81 6.46 -2.27 4.20
N LYS A 82 7.39 -1.30 4.18
CA LYS A 82 8.75 -1.53 4.69
C LYS A 82 8.72 -1.96 6.13
N SER A 83 7.97 -1.25 6.97
CA SER A 83 7.87 -1.60 8.37
C SER A 83 7.19 -2.97 8.57
N GLY A 84 6.09 -3.24 7.87
CA GLY A 84 5.34 -4.49 8.02
C GLY A 84 6.06 -5.73 7.51
N LEU A 85 6.90 -5.59 6.46
CA LEU A 85 7.69 -6.70 5.92
C LEU A 85 8.79 -7.18 6.88
N PHE A 86 9.27 -6.36 7.82
CA PHE A 86 10.13 -6.85 8.90
C PHE A 86 9.42 -7.88 9.80
N GLY A 87 8.09 -7.85 9.83
CA GLY A 87 7.25 -8.82 10.54
C GLY A 87 7.37 -10.26 10.03
N ILE A 88 7.84 -10.46 8.79
CA ILE A 88 7.96 -11.79 8.17
C ILE A 88 8.90 -12.71 8.96
N ALA A 89 9.93 -12.15 9.60
CA ALA A 89 10.89 -12.92 10.40
C ALA A 89 10.24 -13.61 11.62
N TYR A 90 9.08 -13.15 12.07
CA TYR A 90 8.35 -13.73 13.21
C TYR A 90 7.38 -14.84 12.80
N LEU A 91 7.22 -15.12 11.51
CA LEU A 91 6.22 -16.03 10.97
C LEU A 91 6.83 -17.40 10.63
N PRO A 92 6.04 -18.49 10.69
CA PRO A 92 6.45 -19.77 10.10
C PRO A 92 6.83 -19.58 8.62
N PRO A 93 7.91 -20.20 8.11
CA PRO A 93 8.45 -19.88 6.77
C PRO A 93 7.42 -19.91 5.63
N ARG A 94 6.51 -20.89 5.64
CA ARG A 94 5.45 -21.00 4.63
C ARG A 94 4.45 -19.84 4.70
N ALA A 95 4.06 -19.43 5.90
CA ALA A 95 3.17 -18.30 6.10
C ALA A 95 3.86 -16.97 5.76
N GLY A 96 5.12 -16.82 6.19
CA GLY A 96 5.95 -15.67 5.84
C GLY A 96 6.06 -15.47 4.34
N PHE A 97 6.40 -16.52 3.58
CA PHE A 97 6.46 -16.47 2.12
C PHE A 97 5.13 -16.02 1.48
N ALA A 98 4.00 -16.60 1.91
CA ALA A 98 2.70 -16.27 1.36
C ALA A 98 2.32 -14.80 1.62
N ILE A 99 2.57 -14.31 2.83
CA ILE A 99 2.26 -12.93 3.24
C ILE A 99 3.15 -11.93 2.52
N GLN A 100 4.44 -12.23 2.41
CA GLN A 100 5.40 -11.41 1.69
C GLN A 100 5.04 -11.31 0.20
N LEU A 101 4.69 -12.43 -0.44
CA LEU A 101 4.22 -12.43 -1.83
C LEU A 101 2.96 -11.57 -2.00
N ALA A 102 1.98 -11.74 -1.11
CA ALA A 102 0.76 -10.93 -1.12
C ALA A 102 1.07 -9.43 -0.98
N ALA A 103 1.95 -9.06 -0.06
CA ALA A 103 2.39 -7.68 0.14
C ALA A 103 3.02 -7.09 -1.14
N HIS A 104 3.89 -7.85 -1.81
CA HIS A 104 4.50 -7.40 -3.07
C HIS A 104 3.49 -7.25 -4.22
N VAL A 105 2.53 -8.17 -4.33
CA VAL A 105 1.46 -8.09 -5.32
C VAL A 105 0.61 -6.84 -5.09
N TYR A 106 0.24 -6.55 -3.83
CA TYR A 106 -0.49 -5.33 -3.51
C TYR A 106 0.32 -4.06 -3.73
N ARG A 107 1.60 -4.05 -3.35
CA ARG A 107 2.50 -2.91 -3.63
C ARG A 107 2.61 -2.64 -5.13
N ASP A 108 2.59 -3.69 -5.96
CA ASP A 108 2.65 -3.57 -7.42
C ASP A 108 1.36 -2.94 -8.02
N ILE A 109 0.19 -3.13 -7.39
CA ILE A 109 -1.04 -2.39 -7.76
C ILE A 109 -0.81 -0.87 -7.64
N GLY A 110 -0.16 -0.42 -6.57
CA GLY A 110 0.18 0.99 -6.41
C GLY A 110 1.12 1.51 -7.51
N ARG A 111 2.04 0.66 -7.99
CA ARG A 111 2.93 0.98 -9.12
C ARG A 111 2.19 1.04 -10.43
N ASP A 112 1.27 0.12 -10.64
CA ASP A 112 0.42 0.12 -11.81
C ASP A 112 -0.43 1.41 -11.86
N LEU A 113 -0.99 1.83 -10.73
CA LEU A 113 -1.69 3.11 -10.61
C LEU A 113 -0.77 4.31 -10.96
N GLN A 114 0.49 4.29 -10.49
CA GLN A 114 1.49 5.31 -10.83
C GLN A 114 1.79 5.35 -12.34
N ARG A 115 1.91 4.20 -13.01
CA ARG A 115 2.12 4.12 -14.48
C ARG A 115 0.94 4.72 -15.24
N HIS A 116 -0.27 4.57 -14.71
CA HIS A 116 -1.50 5.14 -15.25
C HIS A 116 -1.78 6.57 -14.75
N ARG A 117 -0.73 7.30 -14.32
CA ARG A 117 -0.79 8.70 -13.87
C ARG A 117 -1.83 8.95 -12.76
N TYR A 118 -1.99 7.96 -11.87
CA TYR A 118 -2.95 7.98 -10.77
C TYR A 118 -4.42 8.04 -11.19
N ASN A 119 -4.76 7.57 -12.39
CA ASN A 119 -6.15 7.42 -12.78
C ASN A 119 -6.81 6.26 -12.02
N ASN A 120 -7.54 6.58 -10.96
CA ASN A 120 -8.34 5.67 -10.13
C ASN A 120 -9.85 5.92 -10.24
N LEU A 121 -10.28 6.77 -11.20
CA LEU A 121 -11.70 7.06 -11.45
C LEU A 121 -12.27 6.18 -12.56
N SER A 122 -11.55 6.07 -13.69
CA SER A 122 -11.99 5.27 -14.85
C SER A 122 -11.16 4.01 -15.06
N TYR A 123 -10.12 3.81 -14.26
CA TYR A 123 -9.23 2.66 -14.35
C TYR A 123 -9.03 2.03 -12.98
N ARG A 124 -9.15 0.70 -12.93
CA ARG A 124 -8.90 -0.08 -11.73
C ARG A 124 -7.56 -0.77 -11.84
N ALA A 125 -6.58 -0.26 -11.08
CA ALA A 125 -5.22 -0.78 -11.10
C ALA A 125 -5.16 -2.24 -10.65
N HIS A 126 -4.30 -3.01 -11.29
CA HIS A 126 -4.15 -4.43 -11.02
C HIS A 126 -2.70 -4.89 -11.17
N SER A 127 -2.36 -6.02 -10.55
CA SER A 127 -1.07 -6.67 -10.80
C SER A 127 -1.25 -7.78 -11.83
N SER A 128 -0.44 -7.74 -12.89
CA SER A 128 -0.51 -8.71 -13.99
C SER A 128 -0.05 -10.11 -13.57
N LEU A 129 -0.54 -11.14 -14.25
CA LEU A 129 -0.13 -12.52 -13.99
C LEU A 129 1.38 -12.73 -14.19
N THR A 130 1.96 -12.11 -15.23
CA THR A 130 3.40 -12.17 -15.49
C THR A 130 4.22 -11.56 -14.36
N ARG A 131 3.74 -10.46 -13.77
CA ARG A 131 4.38 -9.82 -12.64
C ARG A 131 4.28 -10.68 -11.38
N LYS A 132 3.11 -11.29 -11.12
CA LYS A 132 2.94 -12.26 -10.02
C LYS A 132 3.90 -13.44 -10.16
N LEU A 133 4.01 -14.02 -11.36
CA LEU A 133 4.93 -15.12 -11.64
C LEU A 133 6.39 -14.70 -11.45
N TRP A 134 6.78 -13.54 -11.96
CA TRP A 134 8.12 -12.99 -11.79
C TRP A 134 8.46 -12.75 -10.32
N LEU A 135 7.53 -12.17 -9.53
CA LEU A 135 7.71 -11.97 -8.09
C LEU A 135 7.92 -13.30 -7.36
N THR A 136 7.10 -14.31 -7.66
CA THR A 136 7.25 -15.66 -7.10
C THR A 136 8.63 -16.25 -7.42
N LEU A 137 9.09 -16.15 -8.67
CA LEU A 137 10.41 -16.65 -9.08
C LEU A 137 11.56 -15.92 -8.39
N VAL A 138 11.47 -14.59 -8.27
CA VAL A 138 12.46 -13.77 -7.57
C VAL A 138 12.55 -14.18 -6.10
N MET A 139 11.42 -14.35 -5.42
CA MET A 139 11.38 -14.75 -4.01
C MET A 139 11.94 -16.16 -3.80
N LEU A 140 11.61 -17.12 -4.68
CA LEU A 140 12.15 -18.48 -4.62
C LEU A 140 13.67 -18.54 -4.87
N SER A 141 14.21 -17.58 -5.64
CA SER A 141 15.65 -17.54 -5.94
C SER A 141 16.53 -17.04 -4.78
N GLY A 142 15.93 -16.53 -3.69
CA GLY A 142 16.66 -15.93 -2.57
C GLY A 142 17.37 -14.60 -2.90
N ARG A 143 17.16 -14.04 -4.10
CA ARG A 143 17.77 -12.77 -4.56
C ARG A 143 16.94 -11.52 -4.23
N GLU A 144 16.06 -11.65 -3.24
CA GLU A 144 15.01 -10.68 -2.94
C GLU A 144 15.55 -9.28 -2.66
N GLU A 145 16.52 -9.15 -1.74
CA GLU A 145 17.05 -7.86 -1.32
C GLU A 145 17.62 -7.03 -2.49
N ARG A 146 18.29 -7.68 -3.45
CA ARG A 146 18.97 -6.97 -4.55
C ARG A 146 18.03 -6.57 -5.70
N LEU A 147 16.95 -7.33 -5.91
CA LEU A 147 16.03 -7.11 -7.04
C LEU A 147 14.81 -6.27 -6.67
N LEU A 148 14.37 -6.34 -5.41
CA LEU A 148 13.27 -5.51 -4.92
C LEU A 148 13.72 -4.10 -4.47
N GLN A 149 15.00 -3.91 -4.12
CA GLN A 149 15.58 -2.57 -3.85
C GLN A 149 15.84 -1.76 -5.13
N ASN A 150 15.99 -2.40 -6.30
CA ASN A 150 16.08 -1.73 -7.60
C ASN A 150 14.71 -1.32 -8.19
N ILE A 151 13.64 -1.50 -7.41
CA ILE A 151 12.33 -0.93 -7.71
C ILE A 151 12.36 0.52 -7.22
N PRO A 152 12.16 1.52 -8.10
CA PRO A 152 12.32 2.94 -7.74
C PRO A 152 11.47 3.27 -6.51
N GLU A 153 12.17 3.63 -5.43
CA GLU A 153 11.60 4.13 -4.20
C GLU A 153 10.82 5.41 -4.48
N PRO A 154 9.57 5.56 -3.99
CA PRO A 154 8.95 6.88 -3.97
C PRO A 154 9.84 7.79 -3.13
N THR A 155 10.15 8.95 -3.70
CA THR A 155 10.87 10.05 -3.05
C THR A 155 10.44 10.19 -1.59
N LYS A 156 11.41 10.08 -0.66
CA LYS A 156 11.21 10.30 0.78
C LYS A 156 10.47 11.62 0.99
N PRO A 157 9.24 11.63 1.54
CA PRO A 157 8.65 12.88 1.96
C PRO A 157 9.23 13.29 3.31
N ASN A 158 9.59 14.56 3.44
CA ASN A 158 10.01 15.17 4.68
C ASN A 158 8.74 15.58 5.45
N TYR A 159 8.28 14.76 6.40
CA TYR A 159 7.12 15.09 7.25
C TYR A 159 7.54 15.19 8.72
N PRO A 160 7.34 16.34 9.38
CA PRO A 160 7.65 16.52 10.80
C PRO A 160 6.51 16.09 11.74
N LEU A 161 5.77 14.99 11.46
CA LEU A 161 4.56 14.63 12.23
C LEU A 161 4.55 13.23 12.88
N PHE A 162 5.70 12.59 13.09
CA PHE A 162 5.81 11.40 13.96
C PHE A 162 6.94 11.53 14.99
N GLN A 163 7.09 12.71 15.61
CA GLN A 163 7.60 12.77 16.97
C GLN A 163 6.45 12.43 17.92
N LEU A 164 6.02 11.17 17.93
CA LEU A 164 5.35 10.62 19.11
C LEU A 164 6.47 10.13 20.01
N ASN A 165 6.70 10.93 21.04
CA ASN A 165 7.46 10.67 22.25
C ASN A 165 7.90 9.22 22.43
N SER A 166 9.22 9.06 22.61
CA SER A 166 9.78 8.44 23.81
C SER A 166 8.75 7.99 24.85
N TYR A 167 8.39 6.71 24.80
CA TYR A 167 8.03 5.89 25.94
C TYR A 167 8.81 4.58 25.68
N ALA A 168 9.96 4.30 26.31
CA ALA A 168 10.11 4.00 27.73
C ALA A 168 8.85 3.26 28.22
N TYR A 169 8.78 1.95 27.96
CA TYR A 169 9.09 0.86 28.89
C TYR A 169 9.37 -0.41 28.10
#